data_AF-I0R3F0-F1
#
_entry.id   AF-I0R3F0-F1
#
_cell.length_a   1.000
_cell.length_b   1.000
_cell.length_c   1.000
_cell.angle_alpha   90.00
_cell.angle_beta   90.00
_cell.angle_gamma   90.00
#
_symmetry.space_group_name_H-M   'P 1'
#
loop_
_entity.id
_entity.type
_entity.pdbx_description
1 polymer ?
#
loop_
_entity_poly.entity_id
_entity_poly.type
_entity_poly.pdbx_seq_one_letter_code
_entity_poly.pdbx_strand_id
1 'polypeptide(L)' 'MQIAVIWTGVLIAGIVALFSYSDDRLYTAFAAIAGAAIALVSLEHLFSRKSKDTVRQQIYVSTGTVTILGVMTLIALVR' A
#
# COMPACT_ATOMS: atom_id res chain seq x y z
N MET A 1 7.72 3.89 -13.41
CA MET A 1 7.33 5.19 -12.79
C MET A 1 6.14 5.03 -11.85
N GLN A 2 5.05 4.37 -12.27
CA GLN A 2 3.82 4.30 -11.48
C GLN A 2 3.89 3.51 -10.16
N ILE A 3 4.54 2.34 -10.15
CA ILE A 3 4.71 1.53 -8.93
C ILE A 3 5.40 2.35 -7.83
N ALA A 4 6.42 3.14 -8.19
CA ALA A 4 7.13 4.00 -7.26
C ALA A 4 6.22 5.10 -6.68
N VAL A 5 5.30 5.66 -7.46
CA VAL A 5 4.31 6.63 -6.97
C VAL A 5 3.38 5.98 -5.96
N ILE A 6 2.89 4.77 -6.24
CA ILE A 6 2.03 4.03 -5.31
C ILE A 6 2.77 3.74 -4.01
N TRP A 7 3.99 3.22 -4.08
CA TRP A 7 4.80 2.96 -2.89
C TRP A 7 5.10 4.23 -2.09
N THR A 8 5.36 5.35 -2.77
CA THR A 8 5.56 6.64 -2.10
C THR A 8 4.28 7.08 -1.39
N GLY A 9 3.12 6.92 -2.02
CA GLY A 9 1.82 7.19 -1.41
C GLY A 9 1.55 6.30 -0.19
N VAL A 10 1.82 4.99 -0.29
CA VAL A 10 1.73 4.04 0.83
C VAL A 10 2.65 4.45 1.97
N LEU A 11 3.90 4.83 1.66
CA LEU A 11 4.88 5.26 2.66
C LEU A 11 4.39 6.53 3.39
N ILE A 12 3.94 7.55 2.64
CA ILE A 12 3.44 8.78 3.25
C ILE A 12 2.20 8.50 4.10
N ALA A 13 1.22 7.77 3.56
CA ALA A 13 -0.01 7.44 4.27
C ALA A 13 0.26 6.61 5.54
N GLY A 14 1.19 5.66 5.45
CA GLY A 14 1.59 4.84 6.57
C GLY A 14 2.33 5.62 7.66
N ILE A 15 3.21 6.56 7.29
CA ILE A 15 3.86 7.50 8.25
C ILE A 15 2.79 8.34 8.95
N VAL A 16 1.86 8.93 8.18
CA VAL A 16 0.76 9.75 8.74
C VAL A 16 -0.09 8.92 9.69
N ALA A 17 -0.47 7.69 9.30
CA ALA A 17 -1.25 6.79 10.14
C ALA A 17 -0.50 6.45 11.42
N LEU A 18 0.80 6.14 11.33
CA LEU A 18 1.68 5.92 12.48
C LEU A 18 1.57 7.09 13.47
N PHE A 19 1.74 8.33 13.04
CA PHE A 19 1.71 9.46 13.97
C PHE A 19 0.30 9.83 14.45
N SER A 20 -0.74 9.54 13.67
CA SER A 20 -2.11 10.02 13.94
C SER A 20 -2.96 9.04 14.75
N TYR A 21 -2.68 7.74 14.65
CA TYR A 21 -3.48 6.68 15.26
C TYR A 21 -2.66 5.80 16.19
N SER A 22 -3.37 5.20 17.14
CA SER A 22 -2.85 4.20 18.07
C SER A 22 -3.81 3.00 18.13
N ASP A 23 -3.33 1.90 18.70
CA ASP A 23 -4.11 0.68 18.95
C ASP A 23 -4.74 0.11 17.65
N ASP A 24 -5.93 -0.47 17.74
CA ASP A 24 -6.61 -1.15 16.63
C ASP A 24 -6.88 -0.25 15.42
N ARG A 25 -6.99 1.06 15.63
CA ARG A 25 -7.24 2.03 14.55
C ARG A 25 -6.04 2.15 13.61
N LEU A 26 -4.82 2.00 14.14
CA LEU A 26 -3.61 2.04 13.34
C LEU A 26 -3.56 0.85 12.37
N TYR A 27 -3.81 -0.36 12.86
CA TYR A 27 -3.78 -1.56 12.04
C TYR A 27 -4.94 -1.59 11.02
N THR A 28 -6.10 -1.05 11.39
CA THR A 28 -7.21 -0.85 10.45
C THR A 28 -6.82 0.13 9.34
N ALA A 29 -6.14 1.22 9.67
CA ALA A 29 -5.63 2.17 8.68
C ALA A 29 -4.61 1.52 7.74
N PHE A 30 -3.68 0.72 8.25
CA PHE A 30 -2.73 -0.03 7.42
C PHE A 30 -3.42 -1.00 6.47
N ALA A 31 -4.42 -1.76 6.94
CA ALA A 31 -5.20 -2.65 6.09
C ALA A 31 -5.94 -1.88 4.98
N ALA A 32 -6.53 -0.72 5.32
CA ALA A 32 -7.19 0.14 4.33
C ALA A 32 -6.21 0.69 3.29
N ILE A 33 -5.01 1.11 3.69
CA ILE A 33 -3.95 1.57 2.78
C ILE A 33 -3.53 0.44 1.83
N ALA A 34 -3.34 -0.77 2.36
CA ALA A 34 -2.98 -1.93 1.55
C ALA A 34 -4.07 -2.25 0.50
N GLY A 35 -5.33 -2.26 0.93
CA GLY A 35 -6.47 -2.46 0.04
C GLY A 35 -6.57 -1.40 -1.05
N ALA A 36 -6.39 -0.12 -0.69
CA ALA A 36 -6.44 0.98 -1.63
C ALA A 36 -5.33 0.90 -2.70
N ALA A 37 -4.10 0.54 -2.31
CA ALA A 37 -2.99 0.39 -3.25
C ALA A 37 -3.26 -0.71 -4.30
N ILE A 38 -3.82 -1.84 -3.89
CA ILE A 38 -4.19 -2.95 -4.78
C ILE A 38 -5.39 -2.56 -5.67
N ALA A 39 -6.39 -1.89 -5.10
CA ALA A 39 -7.57 -1.43 -5.83
C ALA A 39 -7.19 -0.43 -6.93
N LEU A 40 -6.27 0.50 -6.65
CA LEU A 40 -5.80 1.48 -7.61
C LEU A 40 -5.20 0.82 -8.85
N VAL A 41 -4.34 -0.20 -8.66
CA VAL A 41 -3.75 -0.97 -9.76
C VAL A 41 -4.84 -1.73 -10.51
N SER A 42 -5.77 -2.37 -9.80
CA SER A 42 -6.87 -3.11 -10.44
C SER A 42 -7.76 -2.21 -11.31
N LEU A 43 -8.08 -1.01 -10.82
CA LEU A 43 -8.88 -0.03 -11.55
C LEU A 43 -8.17 0.47 -12.81
N GLU A 44 -6.88 0.78 -12.72
CA GLU A 44 -6.11 1.17 -13.89
C GLU A 44 -6.19 0.10 -15.00
N HIS A 45 -6.01 -1.16 -14.64
CA HIS A 45 -6.04 -2.24 -15.62
C HIS A 45 -7.45 -2.50 -16.18
N LEU A 46 -8.50 -2.20 -15.43
CA LEU A 46 -9.87 -2.24 -15.92
C LEU A 46 -10.11 -1.16 -17.00
N PHE A 47 -9.49 0.01 -16.85
CA PHE A 47 -9.60 1.11 -17.82
C PHE A 47 -8.58 1.01 -18.96
N SER A 48 -7.51 0.22 -18.81
CA SER A 48 -6.48 0.04 -19.84
C SER A 48 -6.86 -1.03 -20.86
N ARG A 49 -6.77 -0.71 -22.16
CA ARG A 49 -6.93 -1.68 -23.26
C ARG A 49 -5.75 -2.66 -23.40
N LYS A 50 -4.70 -2.53 -22.60
CA LYS A 50 -3.52 -3.42 -22.61
C LYS A 50 -3.51 -4.27 -21.35
N SER A 51 -3.82 -5.56 -21.47
CA SER A 51 -3.79 -6.52 -20.35
C SER A 51 -2.42 -7.19 -20.13
N LYS A 52 -1.46 -6.95 -21.01
CA LYS A 52 -0.13 -7.54 -20.91
C LYS A 52 0.58 -6.89 -19.72
N ASP A 53 0.92 -7.69 -18.71
CA ASP A 53 1.67 -7.35 -17.49
C ASP A 53 0.89 -6.97 -16.22
N THR A 54 -0.45 -7.07 -16.21
CA THR A 54 -1.30 -6.77 -15.05
C THR A 54 -0.88 -7.51 -13.78
N VAL A 55 -0.74 -8.83 -13.87
CA VAL A 55 -0.40 -9.68 -12.72
C VAL A 55 0.97 -9.30 -12.17
N ARG A 56 1.93 -9.00 -13.04
CA ARG A 56 3.29 -8.60 -12.64
C ARG A 56 3.25 -7.28 -11.86
N GLN A 57 2.54 -6.27 -12.37
CA GLN A 57 2.40 -4.98 -11.69
C GLN A 57 1.69 -5.12 -10.35
N GLN A 58 0.65 -5.95 -10.27
CA GLN A 58 -0.09 -6.20 -9.03
C GLN A 58 0.77 -6.91 -7.98
N ILE A 59 1.58 -7.90 -8.37
CA ILE A 59 2.54 -8.56 -7.47
C ILE A 59 3.55 -7.54 -6.94
N TYR A 60 4.18 -6.73 -7.82
CA TYR A 60 5.14 -5.72 -7.36
C TYR A 60 4.50 -4.72 -6.39
N VAL A 61 3.32 -4.18 -6.71
CA VAL A 61 2.65 -3.21 -5.83
C VAL A 61 2.30 -3.87 -4.49
N SER A 62 1.74 -5.08 -4.51
CA SER A 62 1.39 -5.82 -3.30
C SER A 62 2.62 -6.08 -2.42
N THR A 63 3.69 -6.66 -2.99
CA THR A 63 4.92 -6.95 -2.25
C THR A 63 5.49 -5.69 -1.60
N GLY A 64 5.68 -4.60 -2.36
CA GLY A 64 6.23 -3.37 -1.78
C GLY A 64 5.33 -2.74 -0.73
N THR A 65 4.01 -2.77 -0.94
CA THR A 65 3.03 -2.26 0.04
C THR A 65 3.07 -3.04 1.35
N VAL A 66 3.07 -4.36 1.26
CA VAL A 66 3.18 -5.25 2.43
C VAL A 66 4.53 -5.06 3.13
N THR A 67 5.63 -4.92 2.40
CA THR A 67 6.95 -4.64 3.00
C THR A 67 6.95 -3.31 3.76
N ILE A 68 6.45 -2.23 3.16
CA ILE A 68 6.42 -0.90 3.80
C ILE A 68 5.57 -0.95 5.07
N LEU A 69 4.33 -1.45 4.98
CA LEU A 69 3.42 -1.51 6.11
C LEU A 69 3.89 -2.53 7.17
N GLY A 70 4.58 -3.60 6.77
CA GLY A 70 5.21 -4.55 7.68
C GLY A 70 6.32 -3.90 8.50
N VAL A 71 7.19 -3.10 7.88
CA VAL A 71 8.21 -2.32 8.61
C VAL A 71 7.55 -1.34 9.57
N MET A 72 6.49 -0.65 9.13
CA MET A 72 5.74 0.27 9.99
C MET A 72 5.06 -0.42 11.16
N THR A 73 4.57 -1.64 10.94
CA THR A 73 4.02 -2.48 12.01
C THR A 73 5.10 -2.78 13.05
N LEU A 74 6.31 -3.17 12.62
CA LEU A 74 7.44 -3.38 13.54
C LEU A 74 7.78 -2.11 14.34
N ILE A 75 7.74 -0.95 13.71
CA ILE A 75 7.95 0.34 14.40
C ILE A 75 6.83 0.58 15.43
N ALA A 76 5.57 0.33 15.05
CA ALA A 76 4.42 0.51 15.92
C ALA A 76 4.44 -0.43 17.14
N LEU A 77 5.01 -1.63 17.01
CA LEU A 77 5.17 -2.59 18.11
C LEU A 77 6.17 -2.13 19.20
N VAL A 78 7.13 -1.28 18.83
CA VAL A 78 8.20 -0.81 19.73
C VAL A 78 7.88 0.58 20.32
N ARG A 79 6.91 1.28 19.74
CA ARG A 79 6.42 2.59 20.20
C ARG A 79 5.45 2.44 21.36
#